data_AF-A0A923MHU7-F1
#
_entry.id   AF-A0A923MHU7-F1
#
_cell.length_a   1.000
_cell.length_b   1.000
_cell.length_c   1.000
_cell.angle_alpha   90.00
_cell.angle_beta   90.00
_cell.angle_gamma   90.00
#
_symmetry.space_group_name_H-M   'P 1'
#
loop_
_entity.id
_entity.type
_entity.pdbx_description
1 polymer ?
#
loop_
_entity_poly.entity_id
_entity_poly.type
_entity_poly.pdbx_seq_one_letter_code
_entity_poly.pdbx_strand_id
1 'polypeptide(L)'
;MRSTALHGRFPIRLLAEPAIPLYTNLDSETFPIGTIKELYRLRWGIETSFREFKYTIGLSCLHGKKTDFLLQEVLKMLYTQTVLAFARKTTAGVRTFFWTYLM
;
A
#
# COMPACT_ATOMS: atom_id res chain seq x y z
N MET A 1 27.71 -32.52 18.09
CA MET A 1 28.58 -31.34 17.88
C MET A 1 27.87 -30.36 16.96
N ARG A 2 27.61 -29.16 17.47
CA ARG A 2 27.18 -27.89 16.83
C ARG A 2 25.94 -27.90 15.92
N SER A 3 24.84 -27.52 16.56
CA SER A 3 23.77 -26.67 16.03
C SER A 3 24.28 -25.57 15.09
N THR A 4 23.69 -25.47 13.90
CA THR A 4 23.57 -24.21 13.16
C THR A 4 22.09 -23.96 12.93
N ALA A 5 21.52 -23.16 13.83
CA ALA A 5 20.19 -22.60 13.72
C ALA A 5 20.01 -21.88 12.38
N LEU A 6 19.08 -22.37 11.56
CA LEU A 6 18.50 -21.60 10.45
C LEU A 6 17.78 -20.40 11.06
N HIS A 7 18.52 -19.30 11.25
CA HIS A 7 18.00 -18.03 11.71
C HIS A 7 16.94 -17.51 10.72
N GLY A 8 15.69 -17.47 11.17
CA GLY A 8 14.78 -16.37 10.84
C GLY A 8 13.86 -16.50 9.62
N ARG A 9 13.53 -17.71 9.14
CA ARG A 9 12.46 -17.88 8.13
C ARG A 9 11.36 -18.79 8.67
N PHE A 10 10.52 -18.25 9.54
CA PHE A 10 9.29 -18.92 9.96
C PHE A 10 8.18 -18.59 8.94
N PRO A 11 7.69 -19.55 8.14
CA PRO A 11 6.51 -19.33 7.33
C PRO A 11 5.30 -19.19 8.27
N ILE A 12 4.70 -18.01 8.30
CA ILE A 12 3.50 -17.80 9.12
C ILE A 12 2.32 -18.35 8.33
N ARG A 13 1.88 -19.57 8.68
CA ARG A 13 0.71 -20.21 8.09
C ARG A 13 -0.54 -19.52 8.63
N LEU A 14 -1.11 -18.60 7.86
CA LEU A 14 -2.40 -17.97 8.15
C LEU A 14 -3.50 -19.06 8.18
N LEU A 15 -4.33 -19.06 9.22
CA LEU A 15 -5.41 -20.03 9.42
C LEU A 15 -6.51 -19.92 8.34
N ALA A 16 -6.96 -21.10 7.89
CA ALA A 16 -8.13 -21.43 7.05
C ALA A 16 -8.12 -20.99 5.58
N GLU A 17 -8.37 -21.98 4.70
CA GLU A 17 -8.19 -21.91 3.25
C GLU A 17 -9.18 -20.96 2.53
N PRO A 18 -8.74 -20.32 1.42
CA PRO A 18 -7.41 -20.46 0.82
C PRO A 18 -6.39 -19.54 1.50
N ALA A 19 -5.41 -20.14 2.19
CA ALA A 19 -4.43 -19.40 2.96
C ALA A 19 -3.19 -19.13 2.08
N ILE A 20 -3.05 -17.90 1.60
CA ILE A 20 -1.87 -17.48 0.84
C ILE A 20 -0.65 -17.49 1.78
N PRO A 21 0.40 -18.30 1.52
CA PRO A 21 1.57 -18.34 2.37
C PRO A 21 2.36 -17.03 2.24
N LEU A 22 2.65 -16.40 3.39
CA LEU A 22 3.44 -15.17 3.46
C LEU A 22 4.79 -15.45 4.12
N TYR A 23 5.86 -15.05 3.45
CA TYR A 23 7.23 -15.12 3.98
C TYR A 23 7.66 -13.72 4.41
N THR A 24 8.16 -13.60 5.64
CA THR A 24 8.66 -12.34 6.18
C THR A 24 9.94 -12.59 6.98
N ASN A 25 10.83 -11.60 7.00
CA ASN A 25 12.02 -11.59 7.86
C ASN A 25 11.74 -10.89 9.21
N LEU A 26 10.49 -10.47 9.45
CA LEU A 26 10.07 -9.83 10.69
C LEU A 26 9.91 -10.87 11.80
N ASP A 27 10.30 -10.49 13.01
CA ASP A 27 10.18 -11.35 14.18
C ASP A 27 8.71 -11.50 14.63
N SER A 28 8.37 -12.68 15.13
CA SER A 28 6.98 -13.01 15.50
C SER A 28 6.54 -12.40 16.83
N GLU A 29 7.48 -11.96 17.67
CA GLU A 29 7.17 -11.39 19.00
C GLU A 29 6.79 -9.91 18.90
N THR A 30 7.52 -9.13 18.11
CA THR A 30 7.25 -7.71 17.84
C THR A 30 6.13 -7.54 16.81
N PHE A 31 6.03 -8.44 15.83
CA PHE A 31 5.02 -8.38 14.77
C PHE A 31 4.07 -9.57 14.84
N PRO A 32 3.00 -9.49 15.65
CA PRO A 32 2.01 -10.55 15.69
C PRO A 32 1.29 -10.67 14.34
N ILE A 33 0.66 -11.82 14.12
CA ILE A 33 -0.01 -12.14 12.85
C ILE A 33 -1.03 -11.09 12.40
N GLY A 34 -1.75 -10.47 13.33
CA GLY A 34 -2.70 -9.39 13.00
C GLY A 34 -2.03 -8.19 12.32
N THR A 35 -0.88 -7.75 12.86
CA THR A 35 -0.09 -6.66 12.29
C THR A 35 0.44 -7.01 10.91
N ILE A 36 0.90 -8.26 10.73
CA ILE A 36 1.42 -8.73 9.44
C ILE A 36 0.31 -8.77 8.37
N LYS A 37 -0.91 -9.20 8.73
CA LYS A 37 -2.07 -9.13 7.84
C LYS A 37 -2.38 -7.69 7.43
N GLU A 38 -2.32 -6.76 8.37
CA GLU A 38 -2.57 -5.35 8.11
C GLU A 38 -1.50 -4.75 7.19
N LEU A 39 -0.23 -5.06 7.42
CA LEU A 39 0.87 -4.65 6.53
C LEU A 39 0.66 -5.21 5.11
N TYR A 40 0.23 -6.46 4.98
CA TYR A 40 -0.08 -7.04 3.67
C TYR A 40 -1.27 -6.37 2.99
N ARG A 41 -2.31 -6.01 3.77
CA ARG A 41 -3.45 -5.25 3.27
C ARG A 41 -3.02 -3.85 2.79
N LEU A 42 -2.15 -3.17 3.53
CA LEU A 42 -1.59 -1.87 3.15
C LEU A 42 -0.76 -1.98 1.85
N ARG A 43 0.03 -3.05 1.68
CA ARG A 43 0.75 -3.36 0.44
C ARG A 43 -0.20 -3.47 -0.76
N TRP A 44 -1.31 -4.18 -0.60
CA TRP A 44 -2.34 -4.31 -1.64
C TRP A 44 -3.00 -2.96 -1.98
N GLY A 45 -3.14 -2.07 -0.99
CA GLY A 45 -3.59 -0.71 -1.19
C GLY A 45 -2.75 0.04 -2.23
N ILE A 46 -1.42 -0.12 -2.19
CA ILE A 46 -0.50 0.50 -3.16
C ILE A 46 -0.73 -0.04 -4.57
N GLU A 47 -0.85 -1.37 -4.73
CA GLU A 47 -1.12 -2.01 -6.03
C GLU A 47 -2.45 -1.53 -6.64
N THR A 48 -3.47 -1.37 -5.79
CA THR A 48 -4.78 -0.84 -6.20
C THR A 48 -4.67 0.63 -6.63
N SER A 49 -3.93 1.46 -5.89
CA SER A 49 -3.67 2.85 -6.29
C SER A 49 -2.93 2.95 -7.62
N PHE A 50 -1.96 2.08 -7.91
CA PHE A 50 -1.30 2.04 -9.22
C PHE A 50 -2.22 1.55 -10.34
N ARG A 51 -3.19 0.67 -10.06
CA ARG A 51 -4.22 0.28 -11.03
C ARG A 51 -5.09 1.48 -11.41
N GLU A 52 -5.59 2.22 -10.43
CA GLU A 52 -6.34 3.45 -10.68
C GLU A 52 -5.49 4.47 -11.44
N PHE A 53 -4.21 4.57 -11.09
CA PHE A 53 -3.25 5.46 -11.75
C PHE A 53 -3.12 5.16 -13.26
N LYS A 54 -3.03 3.89 -13.64
CA LYS A 54 -2.90 3.47 -15.04
C LYS A 54 -4.19 3.70 -15.83
N TYR A 55 -5.32 3.26 -15.30
CA TYR A 55 -6.56 3.16 -16.07
C TYR A 55 -7.52 4.33 -15.88
N THR A 56 -7.62 4.89 -14.68
CA THR A 56 -8.60 5.96 -14.38
C THR A 56 -8.07 7.34 -14.77
N ILE A 57 -6.76 7.54 -14.66
CA ILE A 57 -6.10 8.85 -14.88
C ILE A 57 -5.48 8.93 -16.27
N GLY A 58 -5.35 7.78 -16.94
CA GLY A 58 -4.90 7.73 -18.33
C GLY A 58 -3.40 7.87 -18.48
N LEU A 59 -2.60 7.17 -17.66
CA LEU A 59 -1.15 7.05 -17.92
C LEU A 59 -0.87 6.36 -19.28
N SER A 60 -1.89 5.73 -19.86
CA SER A 60 -1.90 5.16 -21.20
C SER A 60 -2.09 6.21 -22.32
N CYS A 61 -2.45 7.45 -21.98
CA CYS A 61 -2.81 8.53 -22.92
C CYS A 61 -1.87 9.73 -22.79
N LEU A 62 -0.56 9.50 -22.86
CA LEU A 62 0.45 10.56 -22.80
C LEU A 62 0.56 11.31 -24.13
N HIS A 63 0.73 12.63 -24.09
CA HIS A 63 0.74 13.50 -25.27
C HIS A 63 2.16 13.89 -25.71
N GLY A 64 3.14 13.74 -24.82
CA GLY A 64 4.54 14.03 -25.10
C GLY A 64 5.15 13.08 -26.14
N LYS A 65 5.91 13.63 -27.10
CA LYS A 65 6.71 12.83 -28.06
C LYS A 65 8.18 12.71 -27.66
N LYS A 66 8.68 13.64 -26.84
CA LYS A 66 10.04 13.61 -26.27
C LYS A 66 9.98 13.01 -24.87
N THR A 67 11.03 12.26 -24.52
CA THR A 67 11.18 11.58 -23.23
C THR A 67 11.07 12.52 -22.04
N ASP A 68 11.64 13.74 -22.12
CA ASP A 68 11.58 14.71 -21.03
C ASP A 68 10.15 15.17 -20.73
N PHE A 69 9.33 15.38 -21.76
CA PHE A 69 7.93 15.78 -21.59
C PHE A 69 7.06 14.64 -21.08
N LEU A 70 7.33 13.40 -21.53
CA LEU A 70 6.67 12.20 -21.00
C LEU A 70 6.93 12.04 -19.49
N LEU A 71 8.19 12.24 -19.07
CA LEU A 71 8.55 12.16 -17.66
C LEU A 71 7.83 13.24 -16.83
N GLN A 72 7.76 14.48 -17.33
CA GLN A 72 7.03 15.56 -16.67
C GLN A 72 5.54 15.25 -16.53
N GLU A 73 4.91 14.68 -17.55
CA GLU A 73 3.49 14.31 -17.53
C GLU A 73 3.21 13.22 -16.49
N VAL A 74 4.03 12.18 -16.45
CA VAL A 74 3.94 11.10 -15.43
C VAL A 74 4.15 11.65 -14.02
N LEU A 75 5.17 12.50 -13.82
CA LEU A 75 5.46 13.09 -12.51
C LEU A 75 4.34 14.01 -12.03
N LYS A 76 3.78 14.85 -12.91
CA LYS A 76 2.60 15.68 -12.62
C LYS A 76 1.45 14.82 -12.15
N MET A 77 1.09 13.78 -12.91
CA MET A 77 -0.03 12.90 -12.58
C MET A 77 0.18 12.23 -11.23
N LEU A 78 1.40 11.71 -10.97
CA LEU A 78 1.72 11.06 -9.70
C LEU A 78 1.57 12.04 -8.53
N TYR A 79 2.13 13.25 -8.65
CA TYR A 79 2.06 14.27 -7.62
C TYR A 79 0.62 14.73 -7.36
N THR A 80 -0.17 14.97 -8.41
CA THR A 80 -1.59 15.32 -8.24
C THR A 80 -2.35 14.22 -7.49
N GLN A 81 -2.08 12.95 -7.78
CA GLN A 81 -2.73 11.85 -7.07
C GLN A 81 -2.35 11.73 -5.61
N THR A 82 -1.07 11.92 -5.27
CA THR A 82 -0.64 11.87 -3.87
C THR A 82 -1.26 13.00 -3.07
N VAL A 83 -1.29 14.22 -3.63
CA VAL A 83 -1.92 15.39 -3.01
C VAL A 83 -3.44 15.19 -2.86
N LEU A 84 -4.13 14.70 -3.90
CA LEU A 84 -5.57 14.40 -3.81
C LEU A 84 -5.86 13.30 -2.80
N ALA A 85 -5.06 12.23 -2.74
CA ALA A 85 -5.21 11.17 -1.74
C ALA A 85 -5.02 11.71 -0.32
N PHE A 86 -4.06 12.61 -0.11
CA PHE A 86 -3.84 13.30 1.15
C PHE A 86 -5.03 14.20 1.53
N ALA A 87 -5.51 15.03 0.59
CA ALA A 87 -6.67 15.91 0.80
C ALA A 87 -7.97 15.14 1.10
N ARG A 88 -8.15 13.95 0.51
CA ARG A 88 -9.29 13.06 0.82
C ARG A 88 -9.20 12.50 2.23
N LYS A 89 -7.99 12.13 2.69
CA LYS A 89 -7.78 11.68 4.08
C LYS A 89 -8.04 12.78 5.10
N THR A 90 -7.58 14.01 4.86
CA THR A 90 -7.86 15.14 5.78
C THR A 90 -9.34 15.50 5.81
N THR A 91 -10.02 15.49 4.68
CA THR A 91 -11.47 15.72 4.61
C THR A 91 -12.28 14.64 5.33
N ALA A 92 -11.86 13.37 5.24
CA ALA A 92 -12.49 12.28 5.98
C ALA A 92 -12.32 12.42 7.50
N GLY A 93 -11.12 12.83 7.96
CA GLY A 93 -10.84 13.10 9.38
C GLY A 93 -11.62 14.29 9.95
N VAL A 94 -11.72 15.39 9.19
CA VAL A 94 -12.52 16.58 9.59
C VAL A 94 -14.01 16.26 9.61
N ARG A 95 -14.50 15.45 8.67
CA ARG A 95 -15.89 15.02 8.63
C ARG A 95 -16.24 14.12 9.82
N THR A 96 -15.39 13.17 10.20
CA THR A 96 -15.64 12.38 11.43
C THR A 96 -15.66 13.26 12.68
N PHE A 97 -14.80 14.28 12.78
CA PHE A 97 -14.77 15.20 13.92
C PHE A 97 -16.02 16.10 14.04
N PHE A 98 -16.56 16.60 12.92
CA PHE A 98 -17.72 17.48 12.94
C PHE A 98 -19.02 16.73 13.31
N TRP A 99 -19.11 15.44 13.01
CA TRP A 99 -20.30 14.62 13.29
C TRP A 99 -20.27 13.94 14.67
N THR A 100 -19.12 13.80 15.33
CA THR A 100 -19.02 13.23 16.69
C THR A 100 -19.12 14.25 17.83
N TYR A 101 -18.96 15.54 17.56
CA TYR A 101 -18.97 16.61 18.59
C TYR A 101 -20.22 17.51 18.55
N LEU A 102 -21.22 17.19 17.71
CA LEU A 102 -22.50 17.92 17.62
C LEU A 102 -23.72 17.02 17.90
N MET A 103 -23.55 15.92 18.65
CA MET A 103 -24.62 15.10 19.22
C MET A 103 -24.30 14.83 20.69
#